data_AF-A0A3E0I681-F1
#
_entry.id   AF-A0A3E0I681-F1
#
_cell.length_a   1.000
_cell.length_b   1.000
_cell.length_c   1.000
_cell.angle_alpha   90.00
_cell.angle_beta   90.00
_cell.angle_gamma   90.00
#
_symmetry.space_group_name_H-M   'P 1'
#
loop_
_entity.id
_entity.type
_entity.pdbx_description
1 polymer ?
#
loop_
_entity_poly.entity_id
_entity_poly.type
_entity_poly.pdbx_seq_one_letter_code
_entity_poly.pdbx_strand_id
1 'polypeptide(L)'
;MVPHPDSTLLRSLNTAIDDGLRAAIGEARRVSLVHFADTDSPGDAAGWLGTRIALRRLGVRVAYQCLADTLCADAVDGPLLVAGGMDVDLPAVRLADLKAPDLSLALGALPRLGQVEVDVLWLCAAPGTVDGVSNRVVEWGSPEPDYTPRQRVAAKANWELRGRAVRDPDFARRTWRGLSATFVPLAKGHVRHALTVLGAGRVVVTDDPYGHLLALLAGIPHIVLGDLVGAVTESSLVRTADDPDAAGALALELLDSTP
;
A
#
# COMPACT_ATOMS: atom_id res chain seq x y z
N MET A 1 13.91 -18.85 -9.05
CA MET A 1 12.88 -17.84 -8.73
C MET A 1 12.13 -17.56 -10.02
N VAL A 2 10.85 -17.88 -10.08
CA VAL A 2 10.04 -17.63 -11.30
C VAL A 2 9.88 -16.12 -11.45
N PRO A 3 10.12 -15.53 -12.63
CA PRO A 3 9.88 -14.10 -12.87
C PRO A 3 8.42 -13.75 -12.61
N HIS A 4 8.17 -12.55 -12.08
CA HIS A 4 6.81 -12.04 -11.95
C HIS A 4 6.14 -11.97 -13.34
N PRO A 5 4.92 -12.52 -13.51
CA PRO A 5 4.27 -12.62 -14.82
C PRO A 5 4.12 -11.24 -15.48
N ASP A 6 3.78 -10.22 -14.69
CA ASP A 6 3.61 -8.84 -15.17
C ASP A 6 4.84 -7.93 -14.99
N SER A 7 6.05 -8.48 -15.00
CA SER A 7 7.28 -7.68 -14.77
C SER A 7 7.45 -6.48 -15.73
N THR A 8 6.95 -6.56 -16.96
CA THR A 8 6.96 -5.45 -17.91
C THR A 8 5.94 -4.37 -17.54
N LEU A 9 4.71 -4.75 -17.22
CA LEU A 9 3.67 -3.83 -16.75
C LEU A 9 4.07 -3.13 -15.45
N LEU A 10 4.61 -3.88 -14.48
CA LEU A 10 5.09 -3.28 -13.23
C LEU A 10 6.22 -2.27 -13.45
N ARG A 11 7.10 -2.49 -14.45
CA ARG A 11 8.12 -1.51 -14.82
C ARG A 11 7.52 -0.26 -15.44
N SER A 12 6.55 -0.38 -16.36
CA SER A 12 5.92 0.80 -16.97
C SER A 12 5.14 1.63 -15.95
N LEU A 13 4.43 0.99 -15.03
CA LEU A 13 3.73 1.67 -13.92
C LEU A 13 4.72 2.39 -13.00
N ASN A 14 5.87 1.78 -12.72
CA ASN A 14 6.94 2.41 -11.96
C ASN A 14 7.52 3.65 -12.66
N THR A 15 7.69 3.61 -13.97
CA THR A 15 8.10 4.78 -14.77
C THR A 15 7.04 5.88 -14.71
N ALA A 16 5.76 5.54 -14.85
CA ALA A 16 4.68 6.51 -14.75
C ALA A 16 4.63 7.20 -13.37
N ILE A 17 4.91 6.46 -12.29
CA ILE A 17 5.05 7.04 -10.94
C ILE A 17 6.21 8.04 -10.87
N ASP A 18 7.38 7.65 -11.38
CA ASP A 18 8.55 8.52 -11.38
C ASP A 18 8.30 9.81 -12.18
N ASP A 19 7.62 9.69 -13.32
CA ASP A 19 7.31 10.83 -14.18
C ASP A 19 6.26 11.75 -13.55
N GLY A 20 5.21 11.19 -12.96
CA GLY A 20 4.20 11.96 -12.22
C GLY A 20 4.80 12.70 -11.01
N LEU A 21 5.65 12.03 -10.23
CA LEU A 21 6.36 12.66 -9.11
C LEU A 21 7.33 13.75 -9.59
N ARG A 22 8.10 13.50 -10.65
CA ARG A 22 9.02 14.49 -11.22
C ARG A 22 8.26 15.72 -11.73
N ALA A 23 7.14 15.52 -12.42
CA ALA A 23 6.29 16.62 -12.88
C ALA A 23 5.75 17.46 -11.71
N ALA A 24 5.38 16.81 -10.60
CA ALA A 24 4.88 17.46 -9.41
C ALA A 24 5.95 18.25 -8.62
N ILE A 25 7.15 17.70 -8.46
CA ILE A 25 8.20 18.30 -7.62
C ILE A 25 9.20 19.16 -8.40
N GLY A 26 9.16 19.09 -9.74
CA GLY A 26 10.12 19.77 -10.62
C GLY A 26 11.56 19.33 -10.36
N GLU A 27 12.46 20.31 -10.29
CA GLU A 27 13.90 20.10 -10.03
C GLU A 27 14.25 19.96 -8.53
N ALA A 28 13.25 19.86 -7.66
CA ALA A 28 13.47 19.81 -6.21
C ALA A 28 14.22 18.52 -5.81
N ARG A 29 15.33 18.68 -5.09
CA ARG A 29 16.09 17.55 -4.50
C ARG A 29 15.66 17.21 -3.08
N ARG A 30 14.74 18.00 -2.54
CA ARG A 30 14.24 17.92 -1.16
C ARG A 30 12.73 18.18 -1.17
N VAL A 31 12.00 17.41 -0.37
CA VAL A 31 10.55 17.54 -0.21
C VAL A 31 10.17 17.40 1.25
N SER A 32 9.04 17.97 1.61
CA SER A 32 8.35 17.69 2.88
C SER A 32 7.20 16.72 2.63
N LEU A 33 6.95 15.80 3.56
CA LEU A 33 5.87 14.82 3.45
C LEU A 33 4.93 14.91 4.65
N VAL A 34 3.66 15.22 4.41
CA VAL A 34 2.60 15.10 5.42
C VAL A 34 1.94 13.76 5.23
N HIS A 35 2.04 12.92 6.28
CA HIS A 35 1.48 11.59 6.46
C HIS A 35 2.55 10.60 6.94
N PHE A 36 2.22 9.90 8.02
CA PHE A 36 2.82 8.62 8.36
C PHE A 36 1.78 7.54 8.08
N ALA A 37 2.23 6.36 7.65
CA ALA A 37 1.35 5.23 7.40
C ALA A 37 0.43 4.97 8.59
N ASP A 38 -0.86 4.82 8.34
CA ASP A 38 -1.75 4.22 9.32
C ASP A 38 -1.25 2.79 9.61
N THR A 39 -1.14 2.47 10.89
CA THR A 39 -0.71 1.13 11.30
C THR A 39 -1.84 0.10 11.16
N ASP A 40 -3.07 0.53 10.98
CA ASP A 40 -4.20 -0.39 10.92
C ASP A 40 -4.63 -0.69 9.47
N SER A 41 -4.06 0.04 8.49
CA SER A 41 -4.29 -0.15 7.05
C SER A 41 -3.02 -0.64 6.34
N PRO A 42 -2.98 -1.90 5.87
CA PRO A 42 -1.86 -2.39 5.05
C PRO A 42 -1.66 -1.61 3.75
N GLY A 43 -2.75 -1.04 3.22
CA GLY A 43 -2.76 -0.18 2.04
C GLY A 43 -1.98 1.11 2.25
N ASP A 44 -2.28 1.83 3.33
CA ASP A 44 -1.57 3.06 3.66
C ASP A 44 -0.09 2.80 3.94
N ALA A 45 0.22 1.68 4.60
CA ALA A 45 1.60 1.21 4.76
C ALA A 45 2.31 0.98 3.42
N ALA A 46 1.63 0.35 2.45
CA ALA A 46 2.15 0.10 1.12
C ALA A 46 2.37 1.40 0.35
N GLY A 47 1.38 2.29 0.31
CA GLY A 47 1.47 3.60 -0.36
C GLY A 47 2.56 4.48 0.23
N TRP A 48 2.70 4.50 1.56
CA TRP A 48 3.75 5.25 2.26
C TRP A 48 5.15 4.71 1.94
N LEU A 49 5.34 3.38 1.96
CA LEU A 49 6.61 2.76 1.59
C LEU A 49 6.94 3.02 0.13
N GLY A 50 5.96 2.87 -0.76
CA GLY A 50 6.08 3.13 -2.19
C GLY A 50 6.50 4.58 -2.48
N THR A 51 5.85 5.55 -1.84
CA THR A 51 6.23 6.98 -1.91
C THR A 51 7.71 7.18 -1.58
N ARG A 52 8.19 6.57 -0.49
CA ARG A 52 9.60 6.71 -0.06
C ARG A 52 10.57 6.02 -1.01
N ILE A 53 10.19 4.90 -1.61
CA ILE A 53 11.00 4.19 -2.60
C ILE A 53 11.13 5.04 -3.87
N ALA A 54 10.02 5.59 -4.37
CA ALA A 54 10.01 6.43 -5.56
C ALA A 54 10.86 7.69 -5.36
N LEU A 55 10.68 8.41 -4.25
CA LEU A 55 11.51 9.58 -3.92
C LEU A 55 13.00 9.23 -3.86
N ARG A 56 13.36 8.09 -3.25
CA ARG A 56 14.75 7.63 -3.21
C ARG A 56 15.30 7.31 -4.60
N ARG A 57 14.51 6.65 -5.46
CA ARG A 57 14.89 6.32 -6.84
C ARG A 57 15.16 7.57 -7.66
N LEU A 58 14.41 8.64 -7.41
CA LEU A 58 14.60 9.96 -8.02
C LEU A 58 15.75 10.77 -7.38
N GLY A 59 16.43 10.25 -6.35
CA GLY A 59 17.48 10.98 -5.64
C GLY A 59 16.97 12.13 -4.75
N VAL A 60 15.67 12.17 -4.47
CA VAL A 60 15.01 13.20 -3.67
C VAL A 60 15.01 12.81 -2.21
N ARG A 61 15.40 13.75 -1.34
CA ARG A 61 15.47 13.53 0.11
C ARG A 61 14.22 14.07 0.80
N VAL A 62 13.63 13.28 1.69
CA VAL A 62 12.62 13.79 2.63
C VAL A 62 13.33 14.68 3.65
N ALA A 63 13.09 15.98 3.56
CA ALA A 63 13.70 17.00 4.42
C ALA A 63 12.93 17.20 5.73
N TYR A 64 11.63 16.97 5.68
CA TYR A 64 10.71 17.03 6.81
C TYR A 64 9.57 16.04 6.62
N GLN A 65 9.07 15.46 7.70
CA GLN A 65 7.90 14.60 7.67
C GLN A 65 7.10 14.76 8.96
N CYS A 66 5.77 14.77 8.88
CA CYS A 66 4.92 14.92 10.06
C CYS A 66 3.56 14.24 9.89
N LEU A 67 2.80 14.18 10.98
CA LEU A 67 1.36 13.97 10.95
C LEU A 67 0.68 15.29 10.52
N ALA A 68 -0.57 15.25 10.05
CA ALA A 68 -1.29 16.47 9.67
C ALA A 68 -1.41 17.47 10.84
N ASP A 69 -1.77 16.97 12.02
CA ASP A 69 -1.94 17.75 13.25
C ASP A 69 -0.62 18.30 13.83
N THR A 70 0.53 17.89 13.30
CA THR A 70 1.86 18.35 13.73
C THR A 70 2.61 19.07 12.60
N LEU A 71 1.91 19.47 11.53
CA LEU A 71 2.49 20.25 10.45
C LEU A 71 2.98 21.61 10.96
N CYS A 72 4.25 21.90 10.71
CA CYS A 72 4.89 23.17 11.06
C CYS A 72 5.37 23.82 9.77
N ALA A 73 4.79 24.97 9.41
CA ALA A 73 5.11 25.68 8.17
C ALA A 73 6.61 26.03 8.08
N ASP A 74 7.21 26.48 9.18
CA ASP A 74 8.63 26.84 9.25
C ASP A 74 9.58 25.64 9.05
N ALA A 75 9.08 24.41 9.19
CA ALA A 75 9.86 23.19 8.97
C ALA A 75 9.78 22.68 7.53
N VAL A 76 8.89 23.24 6.70
CA VAL A 76 8.73 22.83 5.31
C VAL A 76 9.96 23.23 4.49
N ASP A 77 10.51 22.29 3.72
CA ASP A 77 11.72 22.48 2.93
C ASP A 77 11.55 21.76 1.58
N GLY A 78 11.26 22.57 0.55
CA GLY A 78 10.87 22.11 -0.78
C GLY A 78 9.35 21.90 -0.92
N PRO A 79 8.92 21.29 -2.03
CA PRO A 79 7.50 20.96 -2.25
C PRO A 79 6.92 20.14 -1.10
N LEU A 80 5.72 20.51 -0.65
CA LEU A 80 4.96 19.78 0.35
C LEU A 80 4.11 18.72 -0.34
N LEU A 81 4.40 17.46 -0.06
CA LEU A 81 3.64 16.31 -0.54
C LEU A 81 2.65 15.87 0.54
N VAL A 82 1.38 15.66 0.17
CA VAL A 82 0.34 15.22 1.10
C VAL A 82 -0.27 13.92 0.60
N ALA A 83 -0.23 12.88 1.43
CA ALA A 83 -0.84 11.58 1.15
C ALA A 83 -2.18 11.41 1.90
N GLY A 84 -3.00 10.45 1.47
CA GLY A 84 -4.20 10.02 2.22
C GLY A 84 -5.36 11.01 2.24
N GLY A 85 -5.52 11.84 1.20
CA GLY A 85 -6.67 12.74 1.05
C GLY A 85 -6.75 13.89 2.07
N MET A 86 -5.72 14.09 2.89
CA MET A 86 -5.74 15.10 3.95
C MET A 86 -5.68 16.53 3.39
N ASP A 87 -6.42 17.43 4.04
CA ASP A 87 -6.33 18.86 3.79
C ASP A 87 -5.30 19.51 4.69
N VAL A 88 -4.48 20.38 4.11
CA VAL A 88 -3.52 21.21 4.83
C VAL A 88 -3.65 22.64 4.36
N ASP A 89 -3.49 23.59 5.28
CA ASP A 89 -3.56 25.04 4.99
C ASP A 89 -2.21 25.58 4.47
N LEU A 90 -1.60 24.84 3.55
CA LEU A 90 -0.35 25.20 2.88
C LEU A 90 -0.41 24.77 1.41
N PRO A 91 0.27 25.49 0.48
CA PRO A 91 0.42 25.02 -0.89
C PRO A 91 1.08 23.65 -0.91
N ALA A 92 0.34 22.64 -1.39
CA ALA A 92 0.77 21.26 -1.38
C ALA A 92 0.44 20.57 -2.70
N VAL A 93 1.26 19.59 -3.05
CA VAL A 93 0.94 18.60 -4.07
C VAL A 93 0.26 17.43 -3.36
N ARG A 94 -1.00 17.19 -3.69
CA ARG A 94 -1.69 15.99 -3.22
C ARG A 94 -1.24 14.82 -4.06
N LEU A 95 -0.80 13.75 -3.41
CA LEU A 95 -0.34 12.56 -4.11
C LEU A 95 -1.47 11.87 -4.87
N ALA A 96 -2.72 12.05 -4.44
CA ALA A 96 -3.91 11.60 -5.15
C ALA A 96 -4.17 12.35 -6.47
N ASP A 97 -3.65 13.59 -6.61
CA ASP A 97 -3.82 14.40 -7.82
C ASP A 97 -2.73 14.11 -8.87
N LEU A 98 -1.75 13.26 -8.54
CA LEU A 98 -0.72 12.89 -9.49
C LEU A 98 -1.35 12.12 -10.64
N LYS A 99 -0.94 12.46 -11.87
CA LYS A 99 -1.22 11.65 -13.07
C LYS A 99 -0.31 10.40 -13.10
N ALA A 100 -0.18 9.76 -11.96
CA ALA A 100 0.58 8.54 -11.74
C ALA A 100 -0.37 7.48 -11.19
N PRO A 101 -0.10 6.19 -11.44
CA PRO A 101 -0.84 5.14 -10.77
C PRO A 101 -0.48 5.13 -9.28
N ASP A 102 -1.20 4.35 -8.47
CA ASP A 102 -1.04 4.34 -7.02
C ASP A 102 0.42 4.11 -6.59
N LEU A 103 0.90 4.90 -5.63
CA LEU A 103 2.30 4.90 -5.22
C LEU A 103 2.76 3.59 -4.60
N SER A 104 1.85 2.73 -4.12
CA SER A 104 2.19 1.38 -3.66
C SER A 104 2.85 0.53 -4.76
N LEU A 105 2.57 0.78 -6.04
CA LEU A 105 3.22 0.08 -7.16
C LEU A 105 4.73 0.36 -7.23
N ALA A 106 5.21 1.43 -6.57
CA ALA A 106 6.63 1.71 -6.44
C ALA A 106 7.38 0.66 -5.59
N LEU A 107 6.66 -0.18 -4.84
CA LEU A 107 7.21 -1.37 -4.18
C LEU A 107 7.79 -2.38 -5.20
N GLY A 108 7.28 -2.39 -6.43
CA GLY A 108 7.63 -3.36 -7.46
C GLY A 108 7.16 -4.77 -7.12
N ALA A 109 7.66 -5.78 -7.85
CA ALA A 109 7.31 -7.17 -7.61
C ALA A 109 7.64 -7.60 -6.17
N LEU A 110 6.63 -8.10 -5.47
CA LEU A 110 6.69 -8.62 -4.11
C LEU A 110 6.62 -10.16 -4.15
N PRO A 111 7.20 -10.84 -3.16
CA PRO A 111 7.01 -12.27 -3.04
C PRO A 111 5.58 -12.59 -2.61
N ARG A 112 4.99 -13.63 -3.19
CA ARG A 112 3.85 -14.31 -2.58
C ARG A 112 4.29 -14.91 -1.24
N LEU A 113 3.62 -14.56 -0.16
CA LEU A 113 3.90 -15.06 1.19
C LEU A 113 2.72 -15.90 1.70
N GLY A 114 2.95 -16.70 2.73
CA GLY A 114 1.95 -17.63 3.25
C GLY A 114 1.91 -18.95 2.50
N GLN A 115 1.27 -19.95 3.11
CA GLN A 115 0.93 -21.21 2.45
C GLN A 115 -0.47 -21.06 1.87
N VAL A 116 -0.69 -21.67 0.71
CA VAL A 116 -2.04 -21.79 0.15
C VAL A 116 -2.88 -22.67 1.07
N GLU A 117 -3.99 -22.13 1.56
CA GLU A 117 -4.91 -22.78 2.48
C GLU A 117 -6.31 -22.98 1.87
N VAL A 118 -6.72 -22.09 0.96
CA VAL A 118 -8.01 -22.15 0.26
C VAL A 118 -7.84 -21.86 -1.24
N ASP A 119 -8.79 -22.33 -2.03
CA ASP A 119 -8.82 -22.06 -3.47
C ASP A 119 -9.21 -20.61 -3.72
N VAL A 120 -10.27 -20.12 -3.05
CA VAL A 120 -10.78 -18.74 -3.22
C VAL A 120 -10.76 -17.99 -1.90
N LEU A 121 -10.04 -16.87 -1.84
CA LEU A 121 -10.03 -15.98 -0.69
C LEU A 121 -10.79 -14.70 -1.01
N TRP A 122 -11.83 -14.41 -0.25
CA TRP A 122 -12.66 -13.21 -0.37
C TRP A 122 -12.17 -12.14 0.60
N LEU A 123 -11.74 -11.00 0.06
CA LEU A 123 -11.43 -9.78 0.79
C LEU A 123 -12.40 -8.70 0.29
N CYS A 124 -13.64 -8.77 0.75
CA CYS A 124 -14.68 -7.83 0.35
C CYS A 124 -15.82 -7.76 1.37
N ALA A 125 -16.58 -6.67 1.35
CA ALA A 125 -17.67 -6.44 2.30
C ALA A 125 -18.87 -7.38 2.08
N ALA A 126 -19.12 -7.79 0.83
CA ALA A 126 -20.22 -8.66 0.44
C ALA A 126 -19.71 -9.91 -0.30
N PRO A 127 -19.14 -10.90 0.44
CA PRO A 127 -18.58 -12.10 -0.17
C PRO A 127 -19.65 -12.99 -0.79
N GLY A 128 -19.32 -13.62 -1.92
CA GLY A 128 -20.11 -14.68 -2.53
C GLY A 128 -19.73 -16.06 -2.00
N THR A 129 -20.34 -17.10 -2.59
CA THR A 129 -19.96 -18.50 -2.38
C THR A 129 -19.54 -19.12 -3.70
N VAL A 130 -18.48 -19.93 -3.69
CA VAL A 130 -18.08 -20.72 -4.86
C VAL A 130 -18.25 -22.19 -4.53
N ASP A 131 -19.21 -22.84 -5.19
CA ASP A 131 -19.49 -24.25 -4.97
C ASP A 131 -18.36 -25.15 -5.51
N GLY A 132 -18.10 -26.24 -4.81
CA GLY A 132 -17.13 -27.25 -5.24
C GLY A 132 -15.65 -26.93 -4.94
N VAL A 133 -15.34 -25.77 -4.35
CA VAL A 133 -13.98 -25.37 -3.98
C VAL A 133 -13.92 -24.83 -2.55
N SER A 134 -12.73 -24.88 -1.95
CA SER A 134 -12.53 -24.30 -0.61
C SER A 134 -12.50 -22.77 -0.68
N ASN A 135 -13.24 -22.11 0.22
CA ASN A 135 -13.29 -20.65 0.27
C ASN A 135 -13.17 -20.11 1.71
N ARG A 136 -12.63 -18.90 1.84
CA ARG A 136 -12.55 -18.16 3.10
C ARG A 136 -12.77 -16.68 2.89
N VAL A 137 -13.52 -16.06 3.79
CA VAL A 137 -13.68 -14.60 3.88
C VAL A 137 -12.69 -14.05 4.90
N VAL A 138 -12.03 -12.96 4.56
CA VAL A 138 -11.13 -12.23 5.44
C VAL A 138 -11.44 -10.73 5.41
N GLU A 139 -11.16 -10.06 6.51
CA GLU A 139 -11.18 -8.61 6.64
C GLU A 139 -9.80 -8.13 7.06
N TRP A 140 -9.45 -6.91 6.68
CA TRP A 140 -8.25 -6.28 7.22
C TRP A 140 -8.36 -6.10 8.75
N GLY A 141 -7.26 -6.30 9.46
CA GLY A 141 -7.19 -6.06 10.91
C GLY A 141 -7.33 -7.28 11.81
N SER A 142 -7.51 -8.50 11.28
CA SER A 142 -7.50 -9.71 12.12
C SER A 142 -6.94 -10.97 11.43
N PRO A 143 -5.98 -11.69 12.04
CA PRO A 143 -5.27 -11.34 13.28
C PRO A 143 -4.29 -10.18 13.05
N GLU A 144 -3.91 -9.47 14.11
CA GLU A 144 -2.84 -8.48 14.05
C GLU A 144 -1.54 -9.06 13.45
N PRO A 145 -0.69 -8.22 12.82
CA PRO A 145 0.62 -8.65 12.34
C PRO A 145 1.44 -9.31 13.44
N ASP A 146 1.99 -10.50 13.19
CA ASP A 146 2.94 -11.11 14.12
C ASP A 146 4.28 -10.35 14.06
N TYR A 147 4.41 -9.36 14.94
CA TYR A 147 5.59 -8.53 15.01
C TYR A 147 6.80 -9.31 15.51
N THR A 148 7.87 -9.21 14.73
CA THR A 148 9.22 -9.57 15.18
C THR A 148 9.62 -8.77 16.43
N PRO A 149 10.60 -9.24 17.24
CA PRO A 149 11.06 -8.48 18.41
C PRO A 149 11.46 -7.03 18.08
N ARG A 150 12.07 -6.78 16.92
CA ARG A 150 12.43 -5.43 16.46
C ARG A 150 11.19 -4.57 16.18
N GLN A 151 10.15 -5.14 15.59
CA GLN A 151 8.89 -4.44 15.33
C GLN A 151 8.13 -4.14 16.62
N ARG A 152 8.16 -5.04 17.62
CA ARG A 152 7.57 -4.77 18.94
C ARG A 152 8.24 -3.59 19.64
N VAL A 153 9.58 -3.50 19.57
CA VAL A 153 10.32 -2.34 20.07
C VAL A 153 9.94 -1.07 19.29
N ALA A 154 9.84 -1.15 17.95
CA ALA A 154 9.43 -0.02 17.13
C ALA A 154 7.99 0.42 17.41
N ALA A 155 7.06 -0.51 17.64
CA ALA A 155 5.66 -0.23 17.99
C ALA A 155 5.57 0.51 19.32
N LYS A 156 6.29 0.02 20.34
CA LYS A 156 6.35 0.69 21.65
C LYS A 156 6.93 2.11 21.53
N ALA A 157 8.07 2.24 20.83
CA ALA A 157 8.69 3.55 20.61
C ALA A 157 7.79 4.49 19.80
N ASN A 158 7.09 3.97 18.78
CA ASN A 158 6.14 4.72 17.97
C ASN A 158 5.01 5.26 18.83
N TRP A 159 4.40 4.41 19.67
CA TRP A 159 3.31 4.80 20.57
C TRP A 159 3.74 5.92 21.52
N GLU A 160 4.91 5.79 22.16
CA GLU A 160 5.44 6.83 23.07
C GLU A 160 5.77 8.14 22.34
N LEU A 161 6.48 8.06 21.20
CA LEU A 161 6.89 9.23 20.42
C LEU A 161 5.69 9.94 19.79
N ARG A 162 4.73 9.20 19.24
CA ARG A 162 3.51 9.74 18.64
C ARG A 162 2.66 10.45 19.68
N GLY A 163 2.43 9.81 20.84
CA GLY A 163 1.66 10.40 21.93
C GLY A 163 2.27 11.70 22.45
N ARG A 164 3.61 11.86 22.38
CA ARG A 164 4.27 13.12 22.71
C ARG A 164 4.23 14.13 21.56
N ALA A 165 4.44 13.68 20.31
CA ALA A 165 4.42 14.54 19.12
C ALA A 165 3.09 15.28 18.94
N VAL A 166 1.96 14.60 19.15
CA VAL A 166 0.61 15.20 19.05
C VAL A 166 0.40 16.30 20.10
N ARG A 167 1.06 16.21 21.27
CA ARG A 167 0.92 17.20 22.36
C ARG A 167 1.90 18.37 22.28
N ASP A 168 3.00 18.19 21.55
CA ASP A 168 4.10 19.14 21.46
C ASP A 168 4.62 19.18 20.01
N PRO A 169 4.09 20.10 19.18
CA PRO A 169 4.51 20.26 17.79
C PRO A 169 6.01 20.58 17.64
N ASP A 170 6.62 21.27 18.62
CA ASP A 170 8.06 21.54 18.61
C ASP A 170 8.89 20.28 18.87
N PHE A 171 8.40 19.39 19.73
CA PHE A 171 8.96 18.05 19.88
C PHE A 171 8.79 17.24 18.59
N ALA A 172 7.61 17.23 17.97
CA ALA A 172 7.35 16.54 16.71
C ALA A 172 8.34 17.00 15.63
N ARG A 173 8.48 18.32 15.47
CA ARG A 173 9.43 18.94 14.54
C ARG A 173 10.88 18.54 14.80
N ARG A 174 11.32 18.47 16.05
CA ARG A 174 12.71 18.11 16.38
C ARG A 174 13.00 16.62 16.25
N THR A 175 11.98 15.78 16.47
CA THR A 175 12.13 14.32 16.57
C THR A 175 11.57 13.55 15.39
N TRP A 176 11.08 14.24 14.35
CA TRP A 176 10.40 13.61 13.21
C TRP A 176 11.20 12.47 12.58
N ARG A 177 12.53 12.56 12.54
CA ARG A 177 13.39 11.48 12.01
C ARG A 177 13.30 10.22 12.85
N GLY A 178 13.30 10.37 14.17
CA GLY A 178 13.12 9.26 15.12
C GLY A 178 11.73 8.66 14.98
N LEU A 179 10.69 9.50 14.90
CA LEU A 179 9.32 9.04 14.67
C LEU A 179 9.21 8.29 13.32
N SER A 180 9.67 8.87 12.21
CA SER A 180 9.70 8.27 10.88
C SER A 180 10.44 6.93 10.84
N ALA A 181 11.54 6.80 11.59
CA ALA A 181 12.30 5.56 11.67
C ALA A 181 11.52 4.41 12.32
N THR A 182 10.55 4.70 13.19
CA THR A 182 9.69 3.66 13.80
C THR A 182 8.61 3.16 12.82
N PHE A 183 8.13 4.00 11.91
CA PHE A 183 7.12 3.61 10.91
C PHE A 183 7.67 2.63 9.86
N VAL A 184 8.94 2.72 9.47
CA VAL A 184 9.52 1.82 8.45
C VAL A 184 9.36 0.33 8.78
N PRO A 185 9.80 -0.17 9.95
CA PRO A 185 9.62 -1.59 10.29
C PRO A 185 8.15 -1.99 10.49
N LEU A 186 7.30 -1.07 10.96
CA LEU A 186 5.86 -1.32 11.16
C LEU A 186 5.13 -1.46 9.81
N ALA A 187 5.31 -0.49 8.91
CA ALA A 187 4.73 -0.53 7.57
C ALA A 187 5.18 -1.79 6.80
N LYS A 188 6.46 -2.18 6.92
CA LYS A 188 6.95 -3.45 6.35
C LYS A 188 6.28 -4.68 6.97
N GLY A 189 5.96 -4.62 8.26
CA GLY A 189 5.21 -5.65 8.96
C GLY A 189 3.81 -5.80 8.40
N HIS A 190 3.11 -4.70 8.14
CA HIS A 190 1.74 -4.74 7.62
C HIS A 190 1.68 -5.22 6.18
N VAL A 191 2.58 -4.73 5.33
CA VAL A 191 2.69 -5.25 3.96
C VAL A 191 2.98 -6.75 3.99
N ARG A 192 3.93 -7.20 4.82
CA ARG A 192 4.23 -8.64 4.96
C ARG A 192 3.02 -9.44 5.44
N HIS A 193 2.28 -8.92 6.42
CA HIS A 193 1.09 -9.56 6.94
C HIS A 193 0.00 -9.66 5.87
N ALA A 194 -0.31 -8.57 5.17
CA ALA A 194 -1.26 -8.56 4.07
C ALA A 194 -0.88 -9.54 2.96
N LEU A 195 0.40 -9.57 2.55
CA LEU A 195 0.90 -10.57 1.59
C LEU A 195 0.71 -12.03 2.07
N THR A 196 0.77 -12.26 3.38
CA THR A 196 0.54 -13.59 3.98
C THR A 196 -0.94 -13.97 3.97
N VAL A 197 -1.82 -13.01 4.31
CA VAL A 197 -3.28 -13.18 4.23
C VAL A 197 -3.71 -13.45 2.80
N LEU A 198 -3.30 -12.60 1.86
CA LEU A 198 -3.64 -12.71 0.43
C LEU A 198 -3.09 -14.00 -0.18
N GLY A 199 -1.84 -14.36 0.13
CA GLY A 199 -1.21 -15.54 -0.44
C GLY A 199 -1.79 -16.87 0.03
N ALA A 200 -2.67 -16.86 1.03
CA ALA A 200 -3.39 -18.03 1.47
C ALA A 200 -4.53 -18.48 0.53
N GLY A 201 -5.00 -17.60 -0.37
CA GLY A 201 -5.92 -17.98 -1.46
C GLY A 201 -5.19 -18.24 -2.76
N ARG A 202 -5.49 -19.32 -3.49
CA ARG A 202 -4.95 -19.52 -4.86
C ARG A 202 -5.36 -18.36 -5.77
N VAL A 203 -6.63 -17.99 -5.68
CA VAL A 203 -7.27 -16.81 -6.29
C VAL A 203 -7.80 -15.91 -5.16
N VAL A 204 -7.68 -14.59 -5.35
CA VAL A 204 -8.28 -13.59 -4.45
C VAL A 204 -9.46 -12.91 -5.14
N VAL A 205 -10.55 -12.66 -4.43
CA VAL A 205 -11.62 -11.76 -4.87
C VAL A 205 -11.63 -10.55 -3.94
N THR A 206 -11.65 -9.33 -4.48
CA THR A 206 -11.57 -8.13 -3.64
C THR A 206 -12.30 -6.92 -4.20
N ASP A 207 -12.92 -6.15 -3.31
CA ASP A 207 -13.45 -4.79 -3.55
C ASP A 207 -12.56 -3.71 -2.89
N ASP A 208 -11.38 -4.11 -2.41
CA ASP A 208 -10.44 -3.23 -1.73
C ASP A 208 -9.31 -2.84 -2.71
N PRO A 209 -9.09 -1.55 -2.98
CA PRO A 209 -8.07 -1.11 -3.93
C PRO A 209 -6.66 -1.58 -3.52
N TYR A 210 -6.39 -1.69 -2.21
CA TYR A 210 -5.10 -2.14 -1.73
C TYR A 210 -4.95 -3.67 -1.75
N GLY A 211 -6.04 -4.40 -1.56
CA GLY A 211 -6.15 -5.83 -1.84
C GLY A 211 -5.77 -6.14 -3.29
N HIS A 212 -6.35 -5.40 -4.24
CA HIS A 212 -6.00 -5.46 -5.66
C HIS A 212 -4.52 -5.20 -5.90
N LEU A 213 -4.00 -4.06 -5.44
CA LEU A 213 -2.61 -3.66 -5.70
C LEU A 213 -1.61 -4.64 -5.07
N LEU A 214 -1.84 -5.11 -3.85
CA LEU A 214 -0.94 -6.05 -3.18
C LEU A 214 -1.01 -7.45 -3.82
N ALA A 215 -2.19 -7.91 -4.25
CA ALA A 215 -2.32 -9.17 -4.99
C ALA A 215 -1.58 -9.10 -6.34
N LEU A 216 -1.74 -8.00 -7.07
CA LEU A 216 -1.02 -7.74 -8.32
C LEU A 216 0.49 -7.75 -8.11
N LEU A 217 1.00 -7.04 -7.11
CA LEU A 217 2.44 -6.98 -6.84
C LEU A 217 3.00 -8.34 -6.38
N ALA A 218 2.20 -9.16 -5.71
CA ALA A 218 2.58 -10.49 -5.25
C ALA A 218 2.49 -11.58 -6.34
N GLY A 219 1.98 -11.23 -7.52
CA GLY A 219 1.73 -12.18 -8.61
C GLY A 219 0.61 -13.17 -8.31
N ILE A 220 -0.39 -12.77 -7.53
CA ILE A 220 -1.55 -13.60 -7.17
C ILE A 220 -2.67 -13.32 -8.18
N PRO A 221 -3.23 -14.34 -8.87
CA PRO A 221 -4.42 -14.17 -9.69
C PRO A 221 -5.58 -13.67 -8.83
N HIS A 222 -6.29 -12.65 -9.30
CA HIS A 222 -7.38 -12.06 -8.52
C HIS A 222 -8.46 -11.40 -9.37
N ILE A 223 -9.61 -11.21 -8.74
CA ILE A 223 -10.80 -10.60 -9.32
C ILE A 223 -11.13 -9.35 -8.54
N VAL A 224 -11.31 -8.26 -9.26
CA VAL A 224 -11.80 -6.99 -8.74
C VAL A 224 -13.32 -6.97 -8.84
N LEU A 225 -13.98 -6.71 -7.72
CA LEU A 225 -15.42 -6.51 -7.64
C LEU A 225 -15.77 -5.03 -7.84
N GLY A 226 -16.66 -4.76 -8.78
CA GLY A 226 -17.16 -3.42 -9.11
C GLY A 226 -16.12 -2.54 -9.81
N ASP A 227 -16.39 -1.24 -9.79
CA ASP A 227 -15.52 -0.20 -10.38
C ASP A 227 -14.57 0.37 -9.32
N LEU A 228 -13.41 -0.29 -9.14
CA LEU A 228 -12.38 0.20 -8.24
C LEU A 228 -11.55 1.30 -8.90
N VAL A 229 -11.66 2.50 -8.35
CA VAL A 229 -10.82 3.64 -8.74
C VAL A 229 -9.35 3.27 -8.60
N GLY A 230 -8.60 3.42 -9.69
CA GLY A 230 -7.16 3.10 -9.72
C GLY A 230 -6.84 1.62 -9.91
N ALA A 231 -7.83 0.76 -10.19
CA ALA A 231 -7.58 -0.62 -10.60
C ALA A 231 -6.72 -0.66 -11.87
N VAL A 232 -5.79 -1.61 -11.86
CA VAL A 232 -4.89 -1.91 -12.97
C VAL A 232 -5.43 -3.17 -13.64
N THR A 233 -6.31 -3.00 -14.61
CA THR A 233 -7.06 -4.10 -15.25
C THR A 233 -6.34 -4.68 -16.46
N GLU A 234 -5.23 -4.08 -16.90
CA GLU A 234 -4.43 -4.52 -18.04
C GLU A 234 -3.57 -5.76 -17.73
N SER A 235 -3.50 -6.16 -16.47
CA SER A 235 -2.76 -7.34 -16.02
C SER A 235 -3.46 -8.64 -16.41
N SER A 236 -2.66 -9.63 -16.83
CA SER A 236 -3.16 -10.98 -17.10
C SER A 236 -3.67 -11.71 -15.86
N LEU A 237 -3.24 -11.28 -14.66
CA LEU A 237 -3.66 -11.81 -13.36
C LEU A 237 -5.03 -11.28 -12.90
N VAL A 238 -5.53 -10.22 -13.54
CA VAL A 238 -6.71 -9.49 -13.09
C VAL A 238 -7.92 -9.86 -13.95
N ARG A 239 -9.05 -10.06 -13.29
CA ARG A 239 -10.37 -10.05 -13.92
C ARG A 239 -11.27 -9.07 -13.17
N THR A 240 -12.34 -8.62 -13.80
CA THR A 240 -13.33 -7.72 -13.20
C THR A 240 -14.69 -8.40 -13.20
N ALA A 241 -15.43 -8.26 -12.11
CA ALA A 241 -16.79 -8.77 -11.97
C ALA A 241 -17.69 -7.67 -11.39
N ASP A 242 -18.93 -7.60 -11.87
CA ASP A 242 -19.90 -6.62 -11.39
C ASP A 242 -20.57 -7.05 -10.08
N ASP A 243 -20.59 -8.35 -9.79
CA ASP A 243 -21.22 -8.94 -8.61
C ASP A 243 -20.47 -10.20 -8.11
N PRO A 244 -20.76 -10.64 -6.87
CA PRO A 244 -20.09 -11.81 -6.29
C PRO A 244 -20.33 -13.13 -7.02
N ASP A 245 -21.47 -13.32 -7.67
CA ASP A 245 -21.76 -14.57 -8.39
C ASP A 245 -20.90 -14.66 -9.66
N ALA A 246 -20.80 -13.56 -10.41
CA ALA A 246 -19.90 -13.43 -11.56
C ALA A 246 -18.43 -13.60 -11.14
N ALA A 247 -18.03 -13.06 -9.99
CA ALA A 247 -16.69 -13.28 -9.45
C ALA A 247 -16.44 -14.75 -9.10
N GLY A 248 -17.44 -15.45 -8.54
CA GLY A 248 -17.33 -16.88 -8.27
C GLY A 248 -17.07 -17.71 -9.54
N ALA A 249 -17.76 -17.40 -10.63
CA ALA A 249 -17.54 -18.07 -11.92
C ALA A 249 -16.14 -17.81 -12.47
N LEU A 250 -15.68 -16.56 -12.47
CA LEU A 250 -14.33 -16.20 -12.92
C LEU A 250 -13.23 -16.81 -12.04
N ALA A 251 -13.50 -17.02 -10.76
CA ALA A 251 -12.55 -17.64 -9.85
C ALA A 251 -12.29 -19.10 -10.25
N LEU A 252 -13.33 -19.84 -10.67
CA LEU A 252 -13.17 -21.19 -11.19
C LEU A 252 -12.33 -21.22 -12.47
N GLU A 253 -12.55 -20.29 -13.40
CA GLU A 253 -11.73 -20.17 -14.62
C GLU A 253 -10.24 -19.89 -14.31
N LEU A 254 -9.96 -19.03 -13.32
CA LEU A 254 -8.61 -18.74 -12.87
C LEU A 254 -7.94 -19.94 -12.19
N LEU A 255 -8.71 -20.73 -11.42
CA LEU A 255 -8.21 -21.96 -10.80
C LEU A 255 -7.83 -23.01 -11.84
N ASP A 256 -8.62 -23.17 -12.89
CA ASP A 256 -8.39 -24.14 -13.97
C ASP A 256 -7.20 -23.75 -14.88
N SER A 257 -6.91 -22.45 -14.97
CA SER A 257 -5.78 -21.92 -15.76
C SER A 257 -4.46 -21.85 -14.98
N THR A 258 -4.49 -22.06 -13.66
CA THR A 258 -3.30 -22.07 -12.82
C THR A 258 -2.76 -23.51 -12.70
N PRO A 259 -1.56 -23.81 -13.21
CA PRO A 259 -0.97 -25.16 -13.18
C PRO A 259 -0.66 -25.67 -11.76
#